data_AF-A0A3P7LMG9-F1
#
_entry.id   AF-A0A3P7LMG9-F1
#
_cell.length_a   1.000
_cell.length_b   1.000
_cell.length_c   1.000
_cell.angle_alpha   90.00
_cell.angle_beta   90.00
_cell.angle_gamma   90.00
#
_symmetry.space_group_name_H-M   'P 1'
#
loop_
_entity.id
_entity.type
_entity.pdbx_description
1 polymer ?
#
loop_
_entity_poly.entity_id
_entity_poly.type
_entity_poly.pdbx_seq_one_letter_code
_entity_poly.pdbx_strand_id
1 'polypeptide(L)' 'MTMEDFQDCIMYCSNEYGKCLKATDGMWRDYMHNRVKIAQIVRRCCLKNEKRPNAKEEDSFAACSKIRCGAHLYG' A
#
# COMPACT_ATOMS: atom_id res chain seq x y z
N MET A 1 0.53 -5.33 21.53
CA MET A 1 -0.40 -5.51 20.40
C MET A 1 -0.75 -6.99 20.37
N THR A 2 -2.04 -7.31 20.51
CA THR A 2 -2.52 -8.68 20.26
C THR A 2 -2.54 -8.97 18.76
N MET A 3 -2.80 -10.22 18.36
CA MET A 3 -2.93 -10.55 16.94
C MET A 3 -4.16 -9.87 16.30
N GLU A 4 -5.26 -9.70 17.05
CA GLU A 4 -6.43 -8.95 16.57
C GLU A 4 -6.09 -7.47 16.36
N ASP A 5 -5.45 -6.82 17.34
CA ASP A 5 -5.02 -5.41 17.20
C ASP A 5 -4.11 -5.21 15.99
N PHE A 6 -3.23 -6.18 15.72
CA PHE A 6 -2.34 -6.16 14.56
C PHE A 6 -3.11 -6.26 13.25
N GLN A 7 -4.04 -7.21 13.15
CA GLN A 7 -4.89 -7.38 11.97
C GLN A 7 -5.71 -6.12 11.69
N ASP A 8 -6.30 -5.53 12.73
CA ASP A 8 -7.07 -4.30 12.60
C ASP A 8 -6.19 -3.12 12.13
N CYS A 9 -4.96 -3.03 12.64
CA CYS A 9 -4.00 -2.03 12.20
C CYS A 9 -3.64 -2.20 10.71
N ILE A 10 -3.35 -3.43 10.28
CA ILE A 10 -3.05 -3.72 8.88
C ILE A 10 -4.27 -3.45 7.99
N MET A 11 -5.47 -3.78 8.46
CA MET A 11 -6.71 -3.51 7.72
C MET A 11 -6.99 -2.01 7.57
N TYR A 12 -6.68 -1.20 8.59
CA TYR A 12 -6.73 0.25 8.47
C TYR A 12 -5.83 0.74 7.33
N CYS A 13 -4.55 0.33 7.34
CA CYS A 13 -3.63 0.70 6.27
C CYS A 13 -4.16 0.21 4.92
N SER A 14 -4.53 -1.06 4.81
CA SER A 14 -5.06 -1.66 3.57
C SER A 14 -6.27 -0.89 3.01
N ASN A 15 -7.19 -0.44 3.86
CA ASN A 15 -8.36 0.32 3.45
C ASN A 15 -8.01 1.71 2.88
N GLU A 16 -7.07 2.42 3.51
CA GLU A 16 -6.61 3.72 2.99
C GLU A 16 -5.91 3.55 1.62
N TYR A 17 -5.09 2.51 1.45
CA TYR A 17 -4.41 2.25 0.18
C TYR A 17 -5.32 1.64 -0.89
N GLY A 18 -6.36 0.91 -0.48
CA GLY A 18 -7.40 0.42 -1.37
C GLY A 18 -8.08 1.55 -2.15
N LYS A 19 -8.24 2.74 -1.54
CA LYS A 19 -8.75 3.93 -2.24
C LYS A 19 -7.80 4.38 -3.38
N CYS A 20 -6.49 4.30 -3.17
CA CYS A 20 -5.49 4.61 -4.19
C CYS A 20 -5.49 3.58 -5.32
N LEU A 21 -5.66 2.29 -4.99
CA LEU A 21 -5.68 1.20 -5.96
C LEU A 21 -6.90 1.18 -6.88
N LYS A 22 -8.00 1.88 -6.53
CA LYS A 22 -9.16 2.07 -7.44
C LYS A 22 -8.77 2.65 -8.80
N ALA A 23 -7.65 3.35 -8.91
CA ALA A 23 -7.12 3.81 -10.19
C ALA A 23 -6.73 2.66 -11.15
N THR A 24 -6.63 1.43 -10.65
CA THR A 24 -6.40 0.21 -11.46
C THR A 24 -7.69 -0.54 -11.82
N ASP A 25 -8.86 -0.06 -11.37
CA ASP A 25 -10.14 -0.72 -11.65
C ASP A 25 -10.37 -0.82 -13.16
N GLY A 26 -10.77 -2.00 -13.62
CA GLY A 26 -10.95 -2.31 -15.04
C GLY A 26 -9.66 -2.58 -15.81
N MET A 27 -8.49 -2.09 -15.37
CA MET A 27 -7.20 -2.34 -16.04
C MET A 27 -6.76 -3.81 -15.92
N TRP A 28 -7.13 -4.47 -14.82
CA TRP A 28 -6.79 -5.86 -14.56
C TRP A 28 -7.38 -6.85 -15.56
N ARG A 29 -8.51 -6.51 -16.21
CA ARG A 29 -9.16 -7.36 -17.22
C ARG A 29 -8.28 -7.57 -18.45
N ASP A 30 -7.51 -6.55 -18.82
CA ASP A 30 -6.48 -6.62 -19.87
C ASP A 30 -5.11 -6.34 -19.26
N TYR A 31 -4.70 -7.22 -18.35
CA TYR A 31 -3.45 -7.07 -17.61
C TYR A 31 -2.25 -6.96 -18.53
N MET A 32 -2.17 -7.76 -19.60
CA MET A 32 -0.99 -7.78 -20.48
C MET A 32 -0.76 -6.42 -21.16
N HIS A 33 -1.85 -5.78 -21.61
CA HIS A 33 -1.78 -4.45 -22.19
C HIS A 33 -1.51 -3.36 -21.14
N ASN A 34 -2.05 -3.51 -19.92
CA ASN A 34 -1.98 -2.48 -18.87
C ASN A 34 -0.87 -2.68 -17.83
N ARG A 35 -0.08 -3.76 -17.90
CA ARG A 35 0.88 -4.17 -16.86
C ARG A 35 1.81 -3.05 -16.39
N VAL A 36 2.27 -2.19 -17.30
CA VAL A 36 3.16 -1.08 -16.98
C VAL A 36 2.44 -0.01 -16.17
N LYS A 37 1.22 0.35 -16.58
CA LYS A 37 0.38 1.34 -15.88
C LYS A 37 -0.02 0.81 -14.50
N ILE A 38 -0.47 -0.45 -14.43
CA ILE A 38 -0.80 -1.13 -13.17
C ILE A 38 0.41 -1.10 -12.23
N ALA A 39 1.59 -1.53 -12.70
CA ALA A 39 2.80 -1.54 -11.87
C ALA A 39 3.20 -0.15 -11.37
N GLN A 40 3.03 0.89 -12.18
CA GLN A 40 3.29 2.28 -11.77
C GLN A 40 2.33 2.73 -10.67
N ILE A 41 1.03 2.44 -10.81
CA ILE A 41 0.01 2.79 -9.81
C ILE A 41 0.26 2.01 -8.52
N VAL A 42 0.43 0.69 -8.60
CA VAL A 42 0.68 -0.17 -7.45
C VAL A 42 1.94 0.26 -6.71
N ARG A 43 3.06 0.53 -7.41
CA ARG A 43 4.28 1.03 -6.76
C ARG A 43 4.05 2.36 -6.05
N ARG A 44 3.29 3.27 -6.67
CA ARG A 44 2.96 4.56 -6.06
C ARG A 44 2.09 4.39 -4.81
N CYS A 45 1.07 3.54 -4.84
CA CYS A 45 0.18 3.34 -3.70
C CYS A 45 0.87 2.53 -2.59
N CYS A 46 1.66 1.51 -2.93
CA CYS A 46 2.17 0.55 -1.95
C CYS A 46 3.57 0.86 -1.43
N LEU A 47 4.42 1.56 -2.22
CA LEU A 47 5.85 1.71 -1.92
C LEU A 47 6.36 3.16 -1.99
N LYS A 48 5.50 4.15 -2.23
CA LYS A 48 5.94 5.55 -2.27
C LYS A 48 6.61 5.93 -0.94
N ASN A 49 7.82 6.47 -1.05
CA ASN A 49 8.63 7.01 0.04
C ASN A 49 8.97 6.06 1.20
N GLU A 50 8.70 4.75 1.13
CA GLU A 50 8.88 3.86 2.30
C GLU A 50 10.33 3.80 2.84
N LYS A 51 11.34 3.97 1.95
CA LYS A 51 12.77 3.98 2.34
C LYS A 51 13.22 5.33 2.87
N ARG A 52 12.39 6.38 2.77
CA ARG A 52 12.78 7.71 3.18
C ARG A 52 12.75 7.83 4.70
N PRO A 53 13.76 8.46 5.33
CA PRO A 53 13.76 8.68 6.78
C PRO A 53 12.55 9.48 7.29
N ASN A 54 11.96 10.31 6.42
CA ASN A 54 10.81 11.15 6.71
C ASN A 54 9.51 10.64 6.06
N ALA A 55 9.41 9.33 5.81
CA ALA A 55 8.18 8.70 5.33
C ALA A 55 7.01 9.01 6.29
N LYS A 56 5.83 9.27 5.73
CA LYS A 56 4.61 9.50 6.49
C LYS A 56 3.66 8.32 6.38
N GLU A 57 2.76 8.18 7.35
CA GLU A 57 1.75 7.11 7.33
C GLU A 57 0.89 7.13 6.07
N GLU A 58 0.69 8.28 5.43
CA GLU A 58 -0.14 8.46 4.23
C GLU A 58 0.65 8.33 2.90
N ASP A 59 1.97 8.11 2.97
CA ASP A 59 2.77 8.02 1.76
C ASP A 59 2.50 6.74 0.97
N SER A 60 2.45 5.60 1.66
CA SER A 60 2.24 4.28 1.05
C SER A 60 1.90 3.19 2.07
N PHE A 61 1.33 2.07 1.59
CA PHE A 61 1.01 0.93 2.44
C PHE A 61 2.18 0.49 3.31
N ALA A 62 3.36 0.35 2.72
CA ALA A 62 4.57 0.00 3.44
C ALA A 62 4.93 1.04 4.53
N ALA A 63 4.78 2.34 4.25
CA ALA A 63 5.02 3.39 5.24
C ALA A 63 4.00 3.33 6.40
N CYS A 64 2.70 3.17 6.10
CA CYS A 64 1.66 3.03 7.11
C CYS A 64 1.89 1.81 8.00
N SER A 65 2.08 0.63 7.40
CA SER A 65 2.29 -0.61 8.16
C SER A 65 3.53 -0.54 9.04
N LYS A 66 4.61 0.10 8.54
CA LYS A 66 5.84 0.29 9.31
C LYS A 66 5.66 1.25 10.48
N ILE A 67 5.11 2.43 10.23
CA ILE A 67 5.01 3.51 11.24
C ILE A 67 3.93 3.18 12.28
N ARG A 68 2.75 2.76 11.82
CA ARG A 68 1.57 2.56 12.66
C ARG A 68 1.53 1.18 13.32
N CYS A 69 1.89 0.14 12.57
CA CYS A 69 1.74 -1.25 13.01
C CYS A 69 3.07 -1.91 13.39
N GLY A 70 4.21 -1.20 13.24
CA GLY A 70 5.54 -1.76 13.48
C GLY A 70 5.93 -2.87 12.50
N ALA A 71 5.26 -2.94 11.34
CA ALA A 71 5.36 -4.05 10.41
C ALA A 71 6.04 -3.64 9.11
N HIS A 72 7.17 -4.27 8.79
CA HIS A 72 7.84 -4.11 7.50
C HIS A 72 7.18 -5.00 6.44
N LEU A 73 6.05 -4.53 5.90
CA LEU A 73 5.32 -5.20 4.84
C LEU A 73 5.69 -4.58 3.48
N TYR A 74 6.32 -5.39 2.64
CA TYR A 74 6.93 -5.02 1.35
C TYR A 74 8.18 -4.14 1.49
N GLY A 75 9.25 -4.55 0.80
CA GLY A 75 10.57 -3.90 0.83
C GLY A 75 11.66 -4.83 0.33
#